data_AF-A0A7C7ZS46-F1
#
_entry.id   AF-A0A7C7ZS46-F1
#
_cell.length_a   1.000
_cell.length_b   1.000
_cell.length_c   1.000
_cell.angle_alpha   90.00
_cell.angle_beta   90.00
_cell.angle_gamma   90.00
#
_symmetry.space_group_name_H-M   'P 1'
#
loop_
_entity.id
_entity.type
_entity.pdbx_description
1 polymer ?
#
loop_
_entity_poly.entity_id
_entity_poly.type
_entity_poly.pdbx_seq_one_letter_code
_entity_poly.pdbx_strand_id
1 'polypeptide(L)' 'MSEVPEYFVCDSCSNKDFVPIHNFGVRFHRVNFSDELIYDKIFEEKFQCTECLKVFSKIDIEAGLVNLRIKRRKI' A
#
# COMPACT_ATOMS: atom_id res chain seq x y z
N MET A 1 28.51 -0.78 -16.74
CA MET A 1 27.65 -1.45 -15.75
C MET A 1 26.23 -1.33 -16.24
N SER A 2 25.54 -2.45 -16.50
CA SER A 2 24.15 -2.43 -16.95
C SER A 2 23.23 -2.27 -15.74
N GLU A 3 22.62 -1.10 -15.58
CA GLU A 3 21.55 -0.89 -14.62
C GLU A 3 20.28 -1.59 -15.15
N VAL A 4 19.85 -2.66 -14.48
CA VAL A 4 18.57 -3.32 -14.80
C VAL A 4 17.55 -2.85 -13.77
N PRO A 5 16.57 -2.01 -14.14
CA PRO A 5 15.54 -1.58 -13.22
C PRO A 5 14.64 -2.76 -12.85
N GLU A 6 14.41 -2.95 -11.55
CA GLU A 6 13.40 -3.87 -11.03
C GLU A 6 12.24 -3.07 -10.45
N TYR A 7 11.04 -3.51 -10.80
CA TYR A 7 9.79 -2.89 -10.37
C TYR A 7 9.08 -3.78 -9.36
N PHE A 8 8.33 -3.16 -8.46
CA PHE A 8 7.30 -3.88 -7.73
C PHE A 8 6.26 -4.42 -8.72
N VAL A 9 5.87 -5.68 -8.54
CA VAL A 9 4.85 -6.34 -9.36
C VAL A 9 3.74 -6.86 -8.46
N CYS A 10 2.53 -6.87 -8.99
CA CYS A 10 1.38 -7.42 -8.31
C CYS A 10 1.63 -8.90 -7.99
N ASP A 11 1.49 -9.26 -6.72
CA ASP A 11 1.65 -10.65 -6.25
C ASP A 11 0.62 -11.63 -6.84
N SER A 12 -0.48 -11.13 -7.41
CA SER A 12 -1.57 -11.95 -7.97
C SER A 12 -1.47 -12.15 -9.48
N CYS A 13 -0.98 -11.16 -10.24
CA CYS A 13 -0.97 -11.21 -11.72
C CYS A 13 0.37 -10.80 -12.34
N SER A 14 1.37 -10.45 -11.53
CA SER A 14 2.69 -9.99 -11.98
C SER A 14 2.69 -8.72 -12.84
N ASN A 15 1.55 -8.03 -12.96
CA ASN A 15 1.48 -6.70 -13.55
C ASN A 15 2.29 -5.69 -12.73
N LYS A 16 2.93 -4.74 -13.41
CA LYS A 16 3.72 -3.66 -12.81
C LYS A 16 2.98 -2.31 -12.77
N ASP A 17 1.82 -2.21 -13.42
CA ASP A 17 1.11 -0.95 -13.58
C ASP A 17 0.02 -0.79 -12.50
N PHE A 18 0.04 0.37 -11.84
CA PHE A 18 -0.86 0.69 -10.72
C PHE A 18 -1.40 2.11 -10.86
N VAL A 19 -2.63 2.33 -10.39
CA VAL A 19 -3.24 3.66 -10.24
C VAL A 19 -3.39 4.02 -8.76
N PRO A 20 -3.11 5.27 -8.36
CA PRO A 20 -3.35 5.72 -7.01
C PRO A 20 -4.86 5.87 -6.77
N ILE A 21 -5.31 5.44 -5.61
CA ILE A 21 -6.66 5.66 -5.11
C ILE A 21 -6.58 6.24 -3.70
N HIS A 22 -7.52 7.12 -3.37
CA HIS A 22 -7.57 7.77 -2.06
C HIS A 22 -8.84 7.37 -1.32
N ASN A 23 -8.67 6.89 -0.10
CA ASN A 23 -9.78 6.61 0.81
C ASN A 23 -9.86 7.72 1.85
N PHE A 24 -11.06 8.29 1.98
CA PHE A 24 -11.38 9.29 2.99
C PHE A 24 -12.29 8.63 4.01
N GLY A 25 -11.90 8.68 5.28
CA GLY A 25 -12.60 7.99 6.35
C GLY A 25 -12.62 8.78 7.64
N VAL A 26 -13.34 8.24 8.60
CA VAL A 26 -13.40 8.73 9.96
C VAL A 26 -13.23 7.53 10.90
N ARG A 27 -12.32 7.62 11.86
CA ARG A 27 -12.14 6.62 12.92
C ARG A 27 -12.82 7.11 14.17
N PHE A 28 -13.83 6.38 14.62
CA PHE A 28 -14.52 6.69 15.86
C PHE A 28 -13.80 6.03 17.03
N HIS A 29 -13.60 6.79 18.10
CA HIS A 29 -13.08 6.29 19.36
C HIS A 29 -14.23 6.17 20.35
N ARG A 30 -14.42 4.97 20.90
CA ARG A 30 -15.32 4.79 22.05
C ARG A 30 -14.56 5.19 23.31
N VAL A 31 -15.08 6.17 24.04
CA VAL A 31 -14.60 6.54 25.37
C VAL A 31 -15.66 6.20 26.41
N ASN A 32 -15.23 5.63 27.55
CA ASN A 32 -16.12 4.99 28.52
C ASN A 32 -16.99 5.94 29.36
N PHE A 33 -16.92 7.26 29.17
CA PHE A 33 -17.54 8.22 30.10
C PHE A 33 -18.09 9.51 29.45
N SER A 34 -18.36 9.53 28.15
CA SER A 34 -18.98 10.69 27.47
C SER A 34 -19.98 10.23 26.40
N ASP A 35 -21.12 10.92 26.29
CA ASP A 35 -22.07 10.77 25.18
C ASP A 35 -21.54 11.40 23.86
N GLU A 36 -20.37 12.07 23.90
CA GLU A 36 -19.73 12.65 22.73
C GLU A 36 -18.87 11.62 21.97
N LEU A 37 -19.19 11.41 20.68
CA LEU A 37 -18.37 10.63 19.76
C LEU A 37 -17.10 11.41 19.40
N ILE A 38 -15.96 10.98 19.93
CA ILE A 38 -14.65 11.46 19.50
C ILE A 38 -14.29 10.74 18.19
N TYR A 39 -13.80 11.50 17.21
CA TYR A 39 -13.38 10.93 15.94
C TYR A 39 -12.15 11.61 15.37
N ASP A 40 -11.36 10.83 14.64
CA ASP A 40 -10.25 11.32 13.81
C ASP A 40 -10.61 11.18 12.34
N LYS A 41 -10.23 12.17 11.53
CA LYS A 41 -10.27 12.04 10.07
C LYS A 41 -9.12 11.13 9.61
N ILE A 42 -9.41 10.26 8.66
CA ILE A 42 -8.43 9.39 8.01
C ILE A 42 -8.35 9.76 6.53
N PHE A 43 -7.12 9.85 6.04
CA PHE A 43 -6.80 9.89 4.62
C PHE A 43 -5.78 8.79 4.33
N GLU A 44 -6.14 7.85 3.47
CA GLU A 44 -5.27 6.74 3.06
C GLU A 44 -5.02 6.78 1.55
N GLU A 45 -3.76 6.82 1.14
CA GLU A 45 -3.34 6.56 -0.23
C GLU A 45 -3.09 5.05 -0.42
N LYS A 46 -3.70 4.48 -1.45
CA LYS A 46 -3.53 3.08 -1.86
C LYS A 46 -3.25 3.01 -3.36
N PHE A 47 -2.78 1.85 -3.80
CA PHE A 47 -2.39 1.61 -5.18
C PHE A 47 -3.15 0.38 -5.69
N GLN A 48 -3.97 0.59 -6.72
CA GLN A 48 -4.74 -0.48 -7.33
C GLN A 48 -4.03 -0.99 -8.58
N CYS A 49 -3.86 -2.31 -8.68
CA CYS A 49 -3.37 -2.95 -9.88
C CYS A 49 -4.35 -2.72 -11.04
N THR A 50 -3.86 -2.28 -12.19
CA THR A 50 -4.70 -1.98 -13.36
C THR A 50 -5.28 -3.20 -14.06
N GLU A 51 -4.81 -4.40 -13.71
CA GLU A 51 -5.21 -5.65 -14.36
C GLU A 51 -6.17 -6.46 -13.47
N CYS A 52 -5.73 -6.84 -12.27
CA CYS A 52 -6.54 -7.67 -11.36
C CYS A 52 -7.34 -6.88 -10.31
N LEU A 53 -7.22 -5.54 -10.31
CA LEU A 53 -7.89 -4.62 -9.36
C LEU A 53 -7.55 -4.82 -7.87
N LYS A 54 -6.60 -5.69 -7.55
CA LYS A 54 -6.09 -5.86 -6.18
C LYS A 54 -5.45 -4.55 -5.70
N VAL A 55 -5.72 -4.21 -4.44
CA VAL A 55 -5.29 -2.95 -3.81
C VAL A 55 -4.14 -3.23 -2.85
N PHE A 56 -3.15 -2.34 -2.88
CA PHE A 56 -1.96 -2.38 -2.04
C PHE A 56 -1.83 -1.07 -1.27
N SER A 57 -1.43 -1.15 -0.01
CA SER A 57 -1.04 0.03 0.75
C SER A 57 0.38 0.46 0.40
N LYS A 58 0.74 1.69 0.78
CA LYS A 58 2.13 2.15 0.68
C LYS A 58 3.12 1.23 1.41
N ILE A 59 2.72 0.69 2.56
CA ILE A 59 3.52 -0.25 3.36
C ILE A 59 3.78 -1.54 2.58
N ASP A 60 2.77 -2.06 1.85
CA ASP A 60 2.91 -3.27 1.04
C ASP A 60 3.92 -3.07 -0.10
N ILE A 61 3.86 -1.92 -0.79
CA ILE A 61 4.81 -1.59 -1.86
C ILE A 61 6.22 -1.45 -1.30
N GLU A 62 6.40 -0.71 -0.20
CA GLU A 62 7.70 -0.53 0.45
C GLU A 62 8.31 -1.87 0.87
N ALA A 63 7.52 -2.74 1.50
CA ALA A 63 7.94 -4.09 1.87
C ALA A 63 8.34 -4.92 0.63
N GLY A 64 7.57 -4.82 -0.46
CA GLY A 64 7.89 -5.45 -1.74
C GLY A 64 9.24 -4.98 -2.30
N LEU A 65 9.49 -3.68 -2.31
CA LEU A 65 10.77 -3.10 -2.78
C LEU A 65 11.96 -3.52 -1.91
N VAL A 66 11.77 -3.59 -0.58
CA VAL A 66 12.79 -4.12 0.34
C VAL A 66 13.12 -5.57 0.01
N ASN A 67 12.11 -6.40 -0.29
CA ASN A 67 12.31 -7.80 -0.67
C ASN A 67 13.08 -7.95 -2.00
N LEU A 68 12.85 -7.07 -2.99
CA LEU A 68 13.63 -7.06 -4.23
C LEU A 68 15.12 -6.78 -3.96
N ARG A 69 15.42 -5.78 -3.11
CA ARG A 69 16.80 -5.47 -2.70
C ARG A 69 17.47 -6.64 -1.97
N ILE A 70 16.75 -7.33 -1.08
CA ILE A 70 17.28 -8.48 -0.35
C ILE A 70 17.60 -9.64 -1.31
N LYS A 71 16.72 -9.93 -2.28
CA LYS A 71 16.95 -10.98 -3.28
C LYS A 71 18.22 -10.71 -4.08
N ARG A 72 18.46 -9.47 -4.50
CA ARG A 72 19.67 -9.08 -5.24
C ARG A 72 20.95 -9.16 -4.43
N ARG A 73 20.91 -8.91 -3.11
CA ARG A 73 22.09 -9.03 -2.23
C ARG A 73 22.52 -10.48 -1.97
N LYS A 74 21.65 -11.45 -2.23
CA LYS A 74 21.93 -12.89 -2.05
C LYS A 74 22.41 -13.59 -3.33
N ILE A 75 22.52 -12.86 -4.44
CA ILE A 75 23.05 -13.32 -5.73
C ILE A 75 24.51 -12.88 -5.81
#